data_AF-A0A1I6GFI5-F1
#
_entry.id   AF-A0A1I6GFI5-F1
#
_cell.length_a   1.000
_cell.length_b   1.000
_cell.length_c   1.000
_cell.angle_alpha   90.00
_cell.angle_beta   90.00
_cell.angle_gamma   90.00
#
_symmetry.space_group_name_H-M   'P 1'
#
loop_
_entity.id
_entity.type
_entity.pdbx_description
1 polymer ?
#
loop_
_entity_poly.entity_id
_entity_poly.type
_entity_poly.pdbx_seq_one_letter_code
_entity_poly.pdbx_strand_id
1 'polypeptide(L)'
;MRRSLISLYVLLTTRLPIPKGLLARATAVIFAYMVAKVIVPQLALNIAVAMGLAATLWVRLPQAWFEGENRDASTGATLVAISLSLIAICLFLPANMLQISISLGFFTMAALYGLIWVLDSDLLDKMGWDAKNWGVEGRANAVRWQVVRCVGLGVANAYTSLHYPPHEWVVAHAALPLIAYLLYHWTVIATHPYEDA
;
A
#
# COMPACT_ATOMS: atom_id res chain seq x y z
N MET A 1 -12.66 28.44 -16.68
CA MET A 1 -13.53 28.33 -15.48
C MET A 1 -14.48 27.13 -15.43
N ARG A 2 -14.62 26.28 -16.47
CA ARG A 2 -15.54 25.10 -16.42
C ARG A 2 -14.93 23.79 -15.90
N ARG A 3 -13.60 23.59 -16.01
CA ARG A 3 -12.96 22.33 -15.55
C ARG A 3 -13.10 22.10 -14.05
N SER A 4 -12.86 23.12 -13.22
CA SER A 4 -12.92 22.98 -11.75
C SER A 4 -14.32 22.59 -11.24
N LEU A 5 -15.38 23.12 -11.86
CA LEU A 5 -16.77 22.79 -11.51
C LEU A 5 -17.17 21.39 -12.01
N ILE A 6 -16.69 20.99 -13.19
CA ILE A 6 -16.90 19.63 -13.71
C ILE A 6 -16.15 18.61 -12.86
N SER A 7 -14.89 18.87 -12.52
CA SER A 7 -14.12 18.03 -11.60
C SER A 7 -14.82 17.91 -10.25
N LEU A 8 -15.36 19.01 -9.69
CA LEU A 8 -16.13 19.01 -8.43
C LEU A 8 -17.45 18.22 -8.52
N TYR A 9 -18.15 18.31 -9.66
CA TYR A 9 -19.38 17.55 -9.90
C TYR A 9 -19.09 16.05 -9.97
N VAL A 10 -18.14 15.63 -10.80
CA VAL A 10 -17.68 14.23 -10.91
C VAL A 10 -17.21 13.72 -9.54
N LEU A 11 -16.52 14.56 -8.77
CA LEU A 11 -16.09 14.30 -7.39
C LEU A 11 -17.22 13.90 -6.45
N LEU A 12 -18.34 14.63 -6.52
CA LEU A 12 -19.47 14.48 -5.61
C LEU A 12 -20.39 13.33 -6.03
N THR A 13 -20.38 12.97 -7.32
CA THR A 13 -21.29 11.98 -7.88
C THR A 13 -20.64 10.61 -8.11
N THR A 14 -19.31 10.53 -8.26
CA THR A 14 -18.62 9.28 -8.56
C THR A 14 -18.39 8.46 -7.30
N ARG A 15 -18.90 7.22 -7.32
CA ARG A 15 -18.68 6.26 -6.22
C ARG A 15 -17.23 5.81 -6.23
N LEU A 16 -16.50 6.08 -5.15
CA LEU A 16 -15.14 5.54 -4.97
C LEU A 16 -15.24 4.03 -4.71
N PRO A 17 -14.60 3.18 -5.53
CA PRO A 17 -14.59 1.75 -5.29
C PRO A 17 -13.89 1.45 -3.97
N ILE A 18 -14.47 0.55 -3.19
CA ILE A 18 -13.90 0.15 -1.90
C ILE A 18 -12.75 -0.83 -2.16
N PRO A 19 -11.50 -0.52 -1.77
CA PRO A 19 -10.36 -1.40 -1.99
C PRO A 19 -10.42 -2.59 -1.02
N LYS A 20 -11.15 -3.65 -1.40
CA LYS A 20 -11.41 -4.84 -0.57
C LYS A 20 -10.14 -5.43 0.06
N GLY A 21 -9.03 -5.48 -0.67
CA GLY A 21 -7.74 -5.97 -0.15
C GLY A 21 -7.13 -5.08 0.93
N LEU A 22 -7.22 -3.76 0.77
CA LEU A 22 -6.74 -2.81 1.80
C LEU A 22 -7.64 -2.84 3.04
N LEU A 23 -8.96 -3.02 2.86
CA LEU A 23 -9.87 -3.23 3.98
C LEU A 23 -9.56 -4.53 4.72
N ALA A 24 -9.38 -5.65 4.01
CA ALA A 24 -9.04 -6.93 4.62
C ALA A 24 -7.75 -6.83 5.46
N ARG A 25 -6.72 -6.16 4.91
CA ARG A 25 -5.50 -5.83 5.65
C ARG A 25 -5.77 -4.98 6.89
N ALA A 26 -6.52 -3.89 6.76
CA ALA A 26 -6.81 -2.98 7.87
C ALA A 26 -7.55 -3.71 9.01
N THR A 27 -8.56 -4.50 8.66
CA THR A 27 -9.31 -5.34 9.60
C THR A 27 -8.40 -6.36 10.28
N ALA A 28 -7.54 -7.06 9.52
CA ALA A 28 -6.62 -8.05 10.07
C ALA A 28 -5.65 -7.42 11.08
N VAL A 29 -5.08 -6.25 10.77
CA VAL A 29 -4.15 -5.52 11.65
C VAL A 29 -4.84 -5.12 12.95
N ILE A 30 -6.00 -4.46 12.87
CA ILE A 30 -6.72 -3.96 14.06
C ILE A 30 -7.20 -5.11 14.93
N PHE A 31 -7.84 -6.12 14.31
CA PHE A 31 -8.37 -7.27 15.03
C PHE A 31 -7.24 -8.06 15.71
N ALA A 32 -6.15 -8.35 14.99
CA ALA A 32 -5.02 -9.06 15.54
C ALA A 32 -4.37 -8.29 16.70
N TYR A 33 -4.25 -6.96 16.60
CA TYR A 33 -3.75 -6.14 17.71
C TYR A 33 -4.65 -6.23 18.94
N MET A 34 -5.98 -6.09 18.76
CA MET A 34 -6.93 -6.13 19.87
C MET A 34 -6.89 -7.47 20.61
N VAL A 35 -6.85 -8.58 19.87
CA VAL A 35 -6.77 -9.93 20.45
C VAL A 35 -5.39 -10.15 21.10
N ALA A 36 -4.31 -9.84 20.39
CA ALA A 36 -2.96 -10.09 20.90
C ALA A 36 -2.61 -9.22 22.11
N LYS A 37 -3.16 -8.01 22.23
CA LYS A 37 -3.00 -7.16 23.41
C LYS A 37 -3.52 -7.83 24.69
N VAL A 38 -4.56 -8.66 24.58
CA VAL A 38 -5.14 -9.39 25.72
C VAL A 38 -4.35 -10.66 26.03
N ILE A 39 -3.90 -11.39 25.00
CA ILE A 39 -3.27 -12.71 25.17
C ILE A 39 -1.75 -12.61 25.39
N VAL A 40 -1.06 -11.80 24.57
CA VAL A 40 0.41 -11.67 24.53
C VAL A 40 0.81 -10.20 24.32
N PRO A 41 0.60 -9.31 25.31
CA PRO A 41 0.72 -7.86 25.15
C PRO A 41 2.09 -7.41 24.62
N GLN A 42 3.17 -8.08 25.02
CA GLN A 42 4.53 -7.79 24.60
C GLN A 42 4.78 -8.01 23.09
N LEU A 43 3.98 -8.86 22.42
CA LEU A 43 4.09 -9.16 20.98
C LEU A 43 2.92 -8.61 20.17
N ALA A 44 1.99 -7.89 20.80
CA ALA A 44 0.74 -7.48 20.16
C ALA A 44 0.96 -6.66 18.88
N LEU A 45 1.95 -5.76 18.89
CA LEU A 45 2.32 -4.95 17.74
C LEU A 45 2.92 -5.79 16.61
N ASN A 46 3.84 -6.68 16.94
CA ASN A 46 4.51 -7.60 16.01
C ASN A 46 3.50 -8.52 15.31
N ILE A 47 2.59 -9.10 16.08
CA ILE A 47 1.50 -9.96 15.58
C ILE A 47 0.58 -9.17 14.66
N ALA A 48 0.21 -7.94 15.02
CA ALA A 48 -0.66 -7.09 14.20
C ALA A 48 -0.03 -6.80 12.82
N VAL A 49 1.24 -6.42 12.79
CA VAL A 49 1.97 -6.15 11.54
C VAL A 49 2.13 -7.42 10.71
N ALA A 50 2.51 -8.54 11.33
CA ALA A 50 2.65 -9.84 10.66
C ALA A 50 1.33 -10.28 10.02
N MET A 51 0.20 -10.12 10.73
CA MET A 51 -1.13 -10.42 10.19
C MET A 51 -1.53 -9.49 9.03
N GLY A 52 -1.13 -8.21 9.09
CA GLY A 52 -1.30 -7.29 7.97
C GLY A 52 -0.53 -7.73 6.71
N LEU A 53 0.71 -8.22 6.89
CA LEU A 53 1.51 -8.78 5.80
C LEU A 53 0.88 -10.07 5.25
N ALA A 54 0.44 -10.98 6.13
CA ALA A 54 -0.24 -12.22 5.75
C ALA A 54 -1.54 -11.95 4.98
N ALA A 55 -2.35 -10.98 5.40
CA ALA A 55 -3.55 -10.57 4.68
C ALA A 55 -3.22 -9.98 3.30
N THR A 56 -2.14 -9.20 3.20
CA THR A 56 -1.67 -8.67 1.92
C THR A 56 -1.21 -9.80 0.99
N LEU A 57 -0.45 -10.75 1.53
CA LEU A 57 0.00 -11.94 0.83
C LEU A 57 -1.18 -12.73 0.31
N TRP A 58 -2.19 -13.02 1.15
CA TRP A 58 -3.39 -13.76 0.78
C TRP A 58 -4.14 -13.15 -0.41
N VAL A 59 -4.18 -11.82 -0.50
CA VAL A 59 -4.84 -11.12 -1.62
C VAL A 59 -3.99 -11.17 -2.90
N ARG A 60 -2.66 -11.12 -2.76
CA ARG A 60 -1.74 -11.04 -3.91
C ARG A 60 -1.27 -12.40 -4.44
N LEU A 61 -1.32 -13.43 -3.60
CA LEU A 61 -0.88 -14.79 -3.95
C LEU A 61 -1.64 -15.37 -5.13
N PRO A 62 -2.99 -15.32 -5.13
CA PRO A 62 -3.76 -15.91 -6.22
C PRO A 62 -3.48 -15.19 -7.54
N GLN A 63 -3.26 -13.87 -7.47
CA GLN A 63 -2.91 -13.06 -8.64
C GLN A 63 -1.56 -13.52 -9.22
N ALA A 64 -0.52 -13.65 -8.38
CA ALA A 64 0.80 -14.06 -8.83
C ALA A 64 0.86 -15.51 -9.37
N TRP A 65 0.01 -16.42 -8.88
CA TRP A 65 0.01 -17.83 -9.29
C TRP A 65 -0.97 -18.19 -10.40
N PHE A 66 -2.15 -17.57 -10.41
CA PHE A 66 -3.28 -18.03 -11.24
C PHE A 66 -3.71 -16.99 -12.29
N GLU A 67 -3.53 -15.68 -12.04
CA GLU A 67 -4.08 -14.59 -12.86
C GLU A 67 -2.97 -13.69 -13.43
N GLY A 68 -2.56 -13.92 -14.69
CA GLY A 68 -1.59 -13.05 -15.38
C GLY A 68 -1.12 -13.61 -16.73
N GLU A 69 -0.75 -12.71 -17.64
CA GLU A 69 -0.27 -13.03 -19.01
C GLU A 69 1.10 -13.73 -18.98
N ASN A 70 1.89 -13.54 -17.92
CA ASN A 70 3.16 -14.20 -17.66
C ASN A 70 3.08 -15.02 -16.37
N ARG A 71 2.41 -16.18 -16.43
CA ARG A 71 2.42 -17.16 -15.34
C ARG A 71 3.85 -17.65 -15.12
N ASP A 72 4.44 -17.26 -14.01
CA ASP A 72 5.73 -17.80 -13.59
C ASP A 72 5.66 -18.23 -12.13
N ALA A 73 5.67 -19.55 -11.91
CA ALA A 73 5.70 -20.14 -10.58
C ALA A 73 6.89 -19.63 -9.75
N SER A 74 7.97 -19.19 -10.41
CA SER A 74 9.12 -18.57 -9.76
C SER A 74 8.75 -17.23 -9.12
N THR A 75 7.86 -16.44 -9.73
CA THR A 75 7.40 -15.15 -9.21
C THR A 75 6.51 -15.34 -7.99
N GLY A 76 5.57 -16.30 -8.04
CA GLY A 76 4.75 -16.67 -6.88
C GLY A 76 5.60 -17.17 -5.71
N ALA A 77 6.55 -18.06 -5.98
CA ALA A 77 7.48 -18.58 -4.97
C ALA A 77 8.35 -17.47 -4.36
N THR A 78 8.85 -16.53 -5.17
CA THR A 78 9.62 -15.37 -4.71
C THR A 78 8.78 -14.47 -3.81
N LEU A 79 7.53 -14.21 -4.17
CA LEU A 79 6.61 -13.39 -3.39
C LEU A 79 6.29 -14.03 -2.03
N VAL A 80 6.13 -15.36 -1.98
CA VAL A 80 6.01 -16.11 -0.71
C VAL A 80 7.27 -16.00 0.12
N ALA A 81 8.44 -16.27 -0.48
CA ALA A 81 9.71 -16.27 0.23
C ALA A 81 9.96 -14.89 0.88
N ILE A 82 9.84 -13.81 0.11
CA ILE A 82 10.00 -12.44 0.61
C ILE A 82 9.00 -12.15 1.73
N SER A 83 7.73 -12.51 1.54
CA SER A 83 6.69 -12.23 2.53
C SER A 83 6.89 -13.00 3.83
N LEU A 84 7.29 -14.27 3.76
CA LEU A 84 7.63 -15.07 4.94
C LEU A 84 8.87 -14.53 5.65
N SER A 85 9.89 -14.10 4.91
CA SER A 85 11.06 -13.44 5.50
C SER A 85 10.67 -12.14 6.21
N LEU A 86 9.82 -11.31 5.61
CA LEU A 86 9.33 -10.07 6.23
C LEU A 86 8.47 -10.35 7.47
N ILE A 87 7.60 -11.37 7.43
CA ILE A 87 6.81 -11.81 8.59
C ILE A 87 7.74 -12.26 9.71
N ALA A 88 8.76 -13.08 9.41
CA ALA A 88 9.73 -13.51 10.40
C ALA A 88 10.46 -12.32 11.02
N ILE A 89 10.95 -11.38 10.21
CA ILE A 89 11.57 -10.15 10.70
C ILE A 89 10.61 -9.40 11.63
N CYS A 90 9.34 -9.23 11.24
CA CYS A 90 8.36 -8.53 12.07
C CYS A 90 8.11 -9.24 13.41
N LEU A 91 8.20 -10.56 13.49
CA LEU A 91 8.00 -11.31 14.73
C LEU A 91 9.23 -11.26 15.67
N PHE A 92 10.44 -11.13 15.11
CA PHE A 92 11.68 -11.12 15.89
C PHE A 92 12.24 -9.72 16.15
N LEU A 93 11.77 -8.68 15.45
CA LEU A 93 12.21 -7.32 15.71
C LEU A 93 11.64 -6.79 17.05
N PRO A 94 12.42 -6.06 17.86
CA PRO A 94 11.89 -5.34 18.99
C PRO A 94 10.75 -4.38 18.58
N ALA A 95 9.65 -4.34 19.35
CA ALA A 95 8.45 -3.57 19.00
C ALA A 95 8.73 -2.06 18.82
N ASN A 96 9.68 -1.51 19.58
CA ASN A 96 10.14 -0.11 19.45
C ASN A 96 10.88 0.17 18.13
N MET A 97 11.53 -0.84 17.56
CA MET A 97 12.19 -0.73 16.26
C MET A 97 11.20 -0.99 15.11
N LEU A 98 10.17 -1.81 15.33
CA LEU A 98 9.25 -2.26 14.29
C LEU A 98 8.58 -1.10 13.55
N GLN A 99 8.10 -0.10 14.29
CA GLN A 99 7.40 1.05 13.72
C GLN A 99 8.32 1.89 12.82
N ILE A 100 9.57 2.11 13.25
CA ILE A 100 10.59 2.85 12.50
C ILE A 100 11.05 2.04 11.28
N SER A 101 11.24 0.73 11.43
CA SER A 101 11.62 -0.16 10.32
C SER A 101 10.57 -0.19 9.21
N ILE A 102 9.29 -0.13 9.55
CA ILE A 102 8.20 -0.02 8.57
C ILE A 102 8.28 1.31 7.82
N SER A 103 8.55 2.42 8.51
CA SER A 103 8.75 3.72 7.85
C SER A 103 9.92 3.69 6.87
N LEU A 104 11.04 3.09 7.28
CA LEU A 104 12.20 2.88 6.41
C LEU A 104 11.82 2.05 5.18
N GLY A 105 11.06 0.97 5.37
CA GLY A 105 10.53 0.16 4.27
C GLY A 105 9.73 0.98 3.26
N PHE A 106 8.88 1.90 3.71
CA PHE A 106 8.15 2.80 2.81
C PHE A 106 9.09 3.74 2.04
N PHE A 107 10.12 4.32 2.68
CA PHE A 107 11.10 5.16 1.98
C PHE A 107 11.93 4.36 0.97
N THR A 108 12.34 3.13 1.31
CA THR A 108 13.02 2.24 0.37
C THR A 108 12.15 1.94 -0.85
N MET A 109 10.86 1.67 -0.65
CA MET A 109 9.92 1.49 -1.76
C MET A 109 9.76 2.75 -2.61
N ALA A 110 9.69 3.94 -1.99
CA ALA A 110 9.66 5.20 -2.73
C ALA A 110 10.91 5.38 -3.61
N ALA A 111 12.10 5.08 -3.06
CA ALA A 111 13.36 5.15 -3.78
C ALA A 111 13.40 4.14 -4.94
N LEU A 112 12.94 2.91 -4.73
CA LEU A 112 12.83 1.89 -5.78
C LEU A 112 11.89 2.35 -6.90
N TYR A 113 10.72 2.91 -6.58
CA TYR A 113 9.82 3.44 -7.61
C TYR A 113 10.44 4.60 -8.39
N GLY A 114 11.12 5.51 -7.71
CA GLY A 114 11.85 6.61 -8.36
C GLY A 114 13.00 6.11 -9.23
N LEU A 115 13.73 5.08 -8.79
CA LEU A 115 14.84 4.51 -9.53
C LEU A 115 14.37 3.78 -10.79
N ILE A 116 13.35 2.93 -10.67
CA ILE A 116 12.78 2.19 -11.80
C ILE A 116 12.23 3.18 -12.83
N TRP A 117 11.55 4.24 -12.38
CA TRP A 117 11.10 5.32 -13.27
C TRP A 117 12.23 5.93 -14.12
N VAL A 118 13.41 6.13 -13.53
CA VAL A 118 14.54 6.77 -14.21
C VAL A 118 15.30 5.78 -15.11
N LEU A 119 15.41 4.51 -14.70
CA LEU A 119 16.28 3.53 -15.37
C LEU A 119 15.56 2.63 -16.38
N ASP A 120 14.34 2.20 -16.08
CA ASP A 120 13.60 1.25 -16.92
C ASP A 120 12.09 1.43 -16.69
N SER A 121 11.50 2.34 -17.46
CA SER A 121 10.06 2.59 -17.40
C SER A 121 9.22 1.39 -17.81
N ASP A 122 9.76 0.48 -18.63
CA ASP A 122 9.05 -0.70 -19.10
C ASP A 122 8.92 -1.77 -18.00
N LEU A 123 9.82 -1.73 -17.00
CA LEU A 123 9.72 -2.56 -15.81
C LEU A 123 8.50 -2.20 -14.95
N LEU A 124 8.03 -0.95 -15.00
CA LEU A 124 6.80 -0.52 -14.31
C LEU A 124 5.57 -1.23 -14.87
N ASP A 125 5.51 -1.35 -16.21
CA ASP A 125 4.43 -2.06 -16.90
C ASP A 125 4.44 -3.56 -16.54
N LYS A 126 5.63 -4.16 -16.39
CA LYS A 126 5.79 -5.56 -15.97
C LYS A 126 5.40 -5.82 -14.51
N MET A 127 5.43 -4.81 -13.64
CA MET A 127 4.97 -4.93 -12.26
C MET A 127 3.43 -4.97 -12.13
N GLY A 128 2.70 -5.08 -13.24
CA GLY A 128 1.24 -5.20 -13.25
C GLY A 128 0.53 -3.88 -12.98
N TRP A 129 1.20 -2.76 -13.28
CA TRP A 129 0.64 -1.42 -13.10
C TRP A 129 0.03 -1.04 -14.44
N ASP A 130 -1.21 -1.50 -14.61
CA ASP A 130 -1.98 -1.47 -15.85
C ASP A 130 -2.38 -0.03 -16.21
N ALA A 131 -1.41 0.76 -16.64
CA ALA A 131 -1.57 2.12 -17.16
C ALA A 131 -1.16 2.17 -18.64
N LYS A 132 -1.10 1.01 -19.33
CA LYS A 132 -0.78 0.93 -20.77
C LYS A 132 -1.71 1.82 -21.61
N ASN A 133 -2.96 1.96 -21.17
CA ASN A 133 -3.97 2.75 -21.85
C ASN A 133 -3.90 4.26 -21.53
N TRP A 134 -3.13 4.67 -20.51
CA TRP A 134 -3.14 6.02 -19.96
C TRP A 134 -2.08 6.96 -20.60
N GLY A 135 -1.67 6.67 -21.84
CA GLY A 135 -0.64 7.44 -22.53
C GLY A 135 0.71 7.50 -21.79
N VAL A 136 1.58 8.44 -22.18
CA VAL A 136 2.89 8.63 -21.53
C VAL A 136 2.77 9.45 -20.24
N GLU A 137 1.91 10.46 -20.23
CA GLU A 137 1.72 11.36 -19.08
C GLU A 137 0.95 10.71 -17.92
N GLY A 138 -0.06 9.87 -18.20
CA GLY A 138 -0.79 9.15 -17.16
C GLY A 138 0.06 8.11 -16.45
N ARG A 139 0.95 7.42 -17.18
CA ARG A 139 1.99 6.54 -16.60
C ARG A 139 2.92 7.31 -15.67
N ALA A 140 3.35 8.51 -16.07
CA ALA A 140 4.15 9.41 -15.22
C ALA A 140 3.46 9.86 -13.97
N ASN A 141 2.17 10.18 -14.08
CA ASN A 141 1.40 10.57 -12.93
C ASN A 141 1.22 9.40 -11.95
N ALA A 142 0.95 8.19 -12.44
CA ALA A 142 0.77 7.00 -11.60
C ALA A 142 2.00 6.69 -10.74
N VAL A 143 3.21 6.74 -11.31
CA VAL A 143 4.43 6.45 -10.54
C VAL A 143 4.81 7.57 -9.59
N ARG A 144 4.70 8.84 -10.02
CA ARG A 144 4.86 9.99 -9.11
C ARG A 144 3.97 9.82 -7.89
N TRP A 145 2.76 9.35 -8.12
CA TRP A 145 1.81 9.19 -7.03
C TRP A 145 2.15 8.05 -6.07
N GLN A 146 2.83 7.04 -6.55
CA GLN A 146 3.29 5.92 -5.72
C GLN A 146 4.53 6.31 -4.92
N VAL A 147 5.43 7.10 -5.51
CA VAL A 147 6.51 7.75 -4.77
C VAL A 147 5.95 8.62 -3.66
N VAL A 148 5.01 9.53 -3.97
CA VAL A 148 4.44 10.41 -2.95
C VAL A 148 3.63 9.63 -1.91
N ARG A 149 2.90 8.58 -2.30
CA ARG A 149 2.21 7.69 -1.35
C ARG A 149 3.20 7.04 -0.40
N CYS A 150 4.28 6.44 -0.92
CA CYS A 150 5.29 5.80 -0.09
C CYS A 150 5.99 6.80 0.83
N VAL A 151 6.37 7.98 0.33
CA VAL A 151 6.94 9.06 1.16
C VAL A 151 5.94 9.52 2.23
N GLY A 152 4.69 9.78 1.86
CA GLY A 152 3.64 10.23 2.77
C GLY A 152 3.33 9.19 3.85
N LEU A 153 3.24 7.91 3.48
CA LEU A 153 3.10 6.81 4.44
C LEU A 153 4.33 6.68 5.35
N GLY A 154 5.55 6.81 4.81
CA GLY A 154 6.78 6.77 5.59
C GLY A 154 6.86 7.89 6.62
N VAL A 155 6.58 9.13 6.20
CA VAL A 155 6.55 10.32 7.09
C VAL A 155 5.45 10.18 8.14
N ALA A 156 4.22 9.86 7.73
CA ALA A 156 3.11 9.74 8.67
C ALA A 156 3.35 8.63 9.69
N ASN A 157 3.89 7.49 9.24
CA ASN A 157 4.18 6.35 10.11
C ASN A 157 5.35 6.64 11.08
N ALA A 158 6.36 7.42 10.65
CA ALA A 158 7.45 7.87 11.52
C ALA A 158 6.99 8.94 12.52
N TYR A 159 6.15 9.88 12.06
CA TYR A 159 5.55 10.89 12.94
C TYR A 159 4.73 10.22 14.03
N THR A 160 3.86 9.27 13.66
CA THR A 160 3.02 8.59 14.63
C THR A 160 3.79 7.69 15.57
N SER A 161 4.89 7.07 15.12
CA SER A 161 5.74 6.25 16.00
C SER A 161 6.47 7.07 17.05
N LEU A 162 6.78 8.34 16.75
CA LEU A 162 7.51 9.22 17.66
C LEU A 162 6.61 9.92 18.69
N HIS A 163 5.34 10.17 18.33
CA HIS A 163 4.47 11.05 19.11
C HIS A 163 3.24 10.36 19.71
N TYR A 164 2.83 9.18 19.21
CA TYR A 164 1.61 8.52 19.65
C TYR A 164 1.86 7.13 20.24
N PRO A 165 0.98 6.68 21.15
CA PRO A 165 1.09 5.35 21.72
C PRO A 165 0.85 4.25 20.66
N PRO A 166 1.28 3.00 20.91
CA PRO A 166 1.22 1.91 19.92
C PRO A 166 -0.17 1.63 19.36
N HIS A 167 -1.24 1.80 20.15
CA HIS A 167 -2.60 1.52 19.70
C HIS A 167 -3.11 2.57 18.70
N GLU A 168 -2.80 3.85 18.89
CA GLU A 168 -3.10 4.91 17.93
C GLU A 168 -2.27 4.73 16.65
N TRP A 169 -1.01 4.33 16.80
CA TRP A 169 -0.16 3.99 15.66
C TRP A 169 -0.76 2.84 14.83
N VAL A 170 -1.28 1.79 15.46
CA VAL A 170 -1.92 0.65 14.75
C VAL A 170 -3.12 1.12 13.92
N VAL A 171 -3.97 1.99 14.50
CA VAL A 171 -5.11 2.57 13.78
C VAL A 171 -4.63 3.41 12.60
N ALA A 172 -3.62 4.27 12.81
CA ALA A 172 -3.04 5.06 11.72
C ALA A 172 -2.44 4.17 10.63
N HIS A 173 -1.69 3.12 10.99
CA HIS A 173 -1.08 2.17 10.07
C HIS A 173 -2.10 1.37 9.23
N ALA A 174 -3.28 1.12 9.80
CA ALA A 174 -4.40 0.50 9.11
C ALA A 174 -5.13 1.48 8.18
N ALA A 175 -5.37 2.73 8.64
CA ALA A 175 -6.18 3.72 7.94
C ALA A 175 -5.40 4.48 6.83
N LEU A 176 -4.13 4.84 7.06
CA LEU A 176 -3.37 5.68 6.14
C LEU A 176 -3.29 5.11 4.71
N PRO A 177 -3.10 3.80 4.48
CA PRO A 177 -3.09 3.24 3.13
C PRO A 177 -4.45 3.33 2.41
N LEU A 178 -5.56 3.30 3.16
CA LEU A 178 -6.92 3.51 2.62
C LEU A 178 -7.12 4.97 2.24
N ILE A 179 -6.73 5.90 3.11
CA ILE A 179 -6.80 7.34 2.83
C ILE A 179 -5.97 7.68 1.58
N ALA A 180 -4.74 7.17 1.50
CA ALA A 180 -3.89 7.38 0.33
C ALA A 180 -4.47 6.76 -0.95
N TYR A 181 -5.18 5.62 -0.86
CA TYR A 181 -5.89 5.06 -2.02
C TYR A 181 -7.05 5.94 -2.46
N LEU A 182 -7.83 6.47 -1.53
CA LEU A 182 -8.95 7.36 -1.85
C LEU A 182 -8.44 8.68 -2.45
N LEU A 183 -7.37 9.26 -1.89
CA LEU A 183 -6.69 10.42 -2.47
C LEU A 183 -6.13 10.09 -3.86
N TYR A 184 -5.60 8.88 -4.07
CA TYR A 184 -5.18 8.42 -5.38
C TYR A 184 -6.30 8.47 -6.41
N HIS A 185 -7.37 7.74 -6.13
CA HIS A 185 -8.48 7.64 -7.04
C HIS A 185 -9.13 9.01 -7.27
N TRP A 186 -9.18 9.84 -6.22
CA TRP A 186 -9.65 11.21 -6.29
C TRP A 186 -8.86 12.09 -7.27
N THR A 187 -7.53 12.09 -7.17
CA THR A 187 -6.68 12.90 -8.04
C THR A 187 -6.71 12.41 -9.49
N VAL A 188 -6.81 11.10 -9.73
CA VAL A 188 -6.89 10.53 -11.07
C VAL A 188 -8.20 10.95 -11.73
N ILE A 189 -9.34 10.74 -11.07
CA ILE A 189 -10.67 11.14 -11.59
C ILE A 189 -10.70 12.65 -11.89
N ALA A 190 -10.13 13.47 -11.00
CA ALA A 190 -10.13 14.92 -11.19
C ALA A 190 -9.26 15.39 -12.36
N THR A 191 -8.21 14.64 -12.71
CA THR A 191 -7.23 15.01 -13.75
C THR A 191 -7.50 14.34 -15.10
N HIS A 192 -8.09 13.15 -15.12
CA HIS A 192 -8.40 12.37 -16.32
C HIS A 192 -9.86 11.84 -16.29
N PRO A 193 -10.88 12.72 -16.32
CA PRO A 193 -12.28 12.34 -16.08
C PRO A 193 -12.94 11.45 -17.16
N TYR A 194 -12.24 11.08 -18.24
CA TYR A 194 -12.84 10.41 -19.41
C TYR A 194 -12.06 9.22 -19.99
N GLU A 195 -11.04 8.68 -19.31
CA GLU A 195 -10.29 7.51 -19.83
C GLU A 195 -10.75 6.16 -19.28
N ASP A 196 -11.59 6.14 -18.24
CA ASP A 196 -12.15 4.91 -17.65
C ASP A 196 -13.70 4.89 -17.72
N ALA A 197 -14.26 4.92 -18.93
CA ALA A 197 -15.64 4.52 -19.20
C ALA A 197 -15.68 3.31 -20.14
#